data_AF-A0A932CMF8-F1
#
_entry.id   AF-A0A932CMF8-F1
#
_cell.length_a   1.000
_cell.length_b   1.000
_cell.length_c   1.000
_cell.angle_alpha   90.00
_cell.angle_beta   90.00
_cell.angle_gamma   90.00
#
_symmetry.space_group_name_H-M   'P 1'
#
loop_
_entity.id
_entity.type
_entity.pdbx_description
1 polymer ?
#
loop_
_entity_poly.entity_id
_entity_poly.type
_entity_poly.pdbx_seq_one_letter_code
_entity_poly.pdbx_strand_id
1 'polypeptide(L)'
;MSTKRYSLQTTRRLWPLIKDFYTRVRQEKAAGKPVCWHLSGAPKELFLAAGTVPIFCESFAAQMAAKGGSVMPYLLSAEAAGFGRDS
;
A
#
# COMPACT_ATOMS: atom_id res chain seq x y z
N MET A 1 4.54 32.81 -2.92
CA MET A 1 5.87 32.24 -3.25
C MET A 1 5.68 30.77 -3.62
N SER A 2 6.12 30.33 -4.80
CA SER A 2 6.04 28.91 -5.22
C SER A 2 7.21 28.14 -4.63
N THR A 3 6.94 27.19 -3.75
CA THR A 3 7.98 26.34 -3.15
C THR A 3 8.50 25.37 -4.21
N LYS A 4 9.77 25.53 -4.63
CA LYS A 4 10.41 24.53 -5.50
C LYS A 4 10.45 23.19 -4.78
N ARG A 5 9.73 22.19 -5.31
CA ARG A 5 9.83 20.79 -4.86
C ARG A 5 10.99 20.11 -5.55
N TYR A 6 12.05 19.84 -4.80
CA TYR A 6 13.13 18.98 -5.24
C TYR A 6 12.76 17.53 -4.92
N SER A 7 12.97 16.62 -5.87
CA SER A 7 12.83 15.19 -5.64
C SER A 7 14.16 14.51 -5.89
N LEU A 8 14.50 13.56 -5.03
CA LEU A 8 15.68 12.72 -5.22
C LEU A 8 15.49 11.86 -6.48
N GLN A 9 16.59 11.57 -7.17
CA GLN A 9 16.60 10.68 -8.34
C GLN A 9 16.04 9.29 -7.98
N THR A 10 16.37 8.79 -6.80
CA THR A 10 15.86 7.53 -6.26
C THR A 10 14.33 7.54 -6.17
N THR A 11 13.72 8.61 -5.65
CA THR A 11 12.26 8.73 -5.56
C THR A 11 11.59 8.66 -6.94
N ARG A 12 12.20 9.28 -7.96
CA ARG A 12 11.68 9.24 -9.34
C ARG A 12 11.71 7.83 -9.92
N ARG A 13 12.73 7.04 -9.59
CA ARG A 13 12.86 5.65 -10.03
C ARG A 13 12.00 4.67 -9.24
N LEU A 14 11.80 4.93 -7.95
CA LEU A 14 11.05 4.05 -7.06
C LEU A 14 9.54 4.07 -7.36
N TRP A 15 8.99 5.25 -7.68
CA TRP A 15 7.55 5.39 -7.89
C TRP A 15 6.97 4.51 -9.02
N PRO A 16 7.60 4.41 -10.21
CA PRO A 16 7.22 3.42 -11.22
C PRO A 16 7.18 1.99 -10.69
N LEU A 17 8.21 1.56 -9.96
CA LEU A 17 8.29 0.20 -9.41
C LEU A 17 7.15 -0.12 -8.45
N ILE A 18 6.78 0.85 -7.60
CA ILE A 18 5.65 0.72 -6.68
C ILE A 18 4.33 0.55 -7.46
N LYS A 19 4.10 1.39 -8.49
CA LYS A 19 2.89 1.30 -9.32
C LYS A 19 2.83 -0.02 -10.10
N ASP A 20 3.97 -0.44 -10.65
CA ASP A 20 4.07 -1.70 -11.39
C ASP A 20 3.76 -2.89 -10.49
N PHE A 21 4.26 -2.87 -9.24
CA PHE A 21 3.91 -3.88 -8.24
C PHE A 21 2.40 -3.97 -8.04
N TYR A 22 1.71 -2.89 -7.68
CA TYR A 22 0.26 -2.93 -7.46
C TYR A 22 -0.53 -3.27 -8.73
N THR A 23 -0.04 -2.91 -9.92
CA THR A 23 -0.65 -3.27 -11.20
C THR A 23 -0.58 -4.78 -11.43
N ARG A 24 0.59 -5.38 -11.21
CA ARG A 24 0.78 -6.84 -11.31
C ARG A 24 -0.09 -7.58 -10.30
N VAL A 25 -0.15 -7.13 -9.05
CA VAL A 25 -0.99 -7.76 -8.03
C VAL A 25 -2.47 -7.78 -8.44
N ARG A 26 -2.97 -6.71 -9.06
CA ARG A 26 -4.35 -6.67 -9.60
C ARG A 26 -4.55 -7.65 -10.74
N GLN A 27 -3.57 -7.78 -11.65
CA GLN A 27 -3.61 -8.75 -12.75
C GLN A 27 -3.61 -10.18 -12.23
N GLU A 28 -2.76 -10.49 -11.25
CA GLU A 28 -2.70 -11.82 -10.60
C GLU A 28 -4.00 -12.16 -9.88
N LYS A 29 -4.60 -11.19 -9.17
CA LYS A 29 -5.94 -11.36 -8.58
C LYS A 29 -6.99 -11.66 -9.65
N ALA A 30 -6.98 -10.94 -10.77
CA ALA A 30 -7.91 -11.15 -11.87
C ALA A 30 -7.69 -12.51 -12.57
N ALA A 31 -6.46 -13.01 -12.58
CA ALA A 31 -6.10 -14.35 -13.06
C ALA A 31 -6.44 -15.48 -12.07
N GLY A 32 -7.05 -15.16 -10.92
CA GLY A 32 -7.49 -16.14 -9.92
C GLY A 32 -6.43 -16.51 -8.87
N LYS A 33 -5.26 -15.85 -8.85
CA LYS A 33 -4.31 -16.08 -7.76
C LYS A 33 -4.79 -15.43 -6.46
N PRO A 34 -4.63 -16.13 -5.32
CA PRO A 34 -4.96 -15.54 -4.03
C PRO A 34 -4.00 -14.38 -3.71
N VAL A 35 -4.57 -13.30 -3.17
CA VAL A 35 -3.83 -12.14 -2.67
C VAL A 35 -4.02 -12.06 -1.17
N CYS A 36 -2.94 -11.91 -0.41
CA CYS A 36 -3.02 -11.73 1.04
C CYS A 36 -2.44 -10.38 1.45
N TRP A 37 -2.92 -9.86 2.59
CA TRP A 37 -2.27 -8.75 3.27
C TRP A 37 -1.39 -9.32 4.38
N HIS A 38 -0.20 -8.74 4.54
CA HIS A 38 0.70 -9.10 5.63
C HIS A 38 1.21 -7.85 6.34
N LEU A 39 1.63 -8.05 7.58
CA LEU A 39 2.24 -7.05 8.45
C LEU A 39 3.76 -7.21 8.46
N SER A 40 4.42 -6.28 9.13
CA SER A 40 5.85 -6.29 9.38
C SER A 40 6.21 -7.53 10.20
N GLY A 41 7.37 -8.13 9.89
CA GLY A 41 7.83 -9.36 10.54
C GLY A 41 7.22 -10.65 10.00
N ALA A 42 6.15 -10.60 9.20
CA ALA A 42 5.65 -11.79 8.52
C ALA A 42 6.61 -12.25 7.41
N PRO A 43 6.97 -13.54 7.32
CA PRO A 43 7.91 -14.06 6.33
C PRO A 43 7.25 -14.15 4.95
N LYS A 44 7.42 -13.10 4.13
CA LYS A 44 6.78 -12.98 2.80
C LYS A 44 7.09 -14.15 1.87
N GLU A 45 8.25 -14.75 2.03
CA GLU A 45 8.74 -15.89 1.26
C GLU A 45 7.81 -17.10 1.42
N LEU A 46 7.22 -17.30 2.60
CA LEU A 46 6.26 -18.38 2.82
C LEU A 46 4.95 -18.16 2.04
N PHE A 47 4.46 -16.91 1.97
CA PHE A 47 3.27 -16.60 1.17
C PHE A 47 3.51 -16.82 -0.32
N LEU A 48 4.68 -16.40 -0.82
CA LEU A 48 5.09 -16.62 -2.20
C LEU A 48 5.22 -18.12 -2.52
N ALA A 49 5.84 -18.90 -1.62
CA ALA A 49 5.95 -20.35 -1.77
C ALA A 49 4.59 -21.06 -1.76
N ALA A 50 3.62 -20.53 -0.99
CA ALA A 50 2.23 -21.01 -0.97
C ALA A 50 1.41 -20.54 -2.20
N GLY A 51 2.04 -19.91 -3.21
CA GLY A 51 1.36 -19.44 -4.41
C GLY A 51 0.45 -18.23 -4.19
N THR A 52 0.62 -17.53 -3.07
CA THR A 52 -0.14 -16.32 -2.73
C THR A 52 0.67 -15.08 -3.06
N VAL A 53 -0.03 -14.00 -3.43
CA VAL A 53 0.58 -12.69 -3.71
C VAL A 53 0.47 -11.79 -2.47
N PRO A 54 1.57 -11.59 -1.71
CA PRO A 54 1.53 -10.78 -0.49
C PRO A 54 1.58 -9.27 -0.78
N ILE A 55 0.72 -8.51 -0.08
CA ILE A 55 0.75 -7.04 -0.03
C ILE A 55 1.12 -6.61 1.38
N PHE A 56 2.14 -5.74 1.50
CA PHE A 56 2.51 -5.15 2.78
C PHE A 56 1.56 -3.99 3.13
N CYS A 57 0.61 -4.25 4.03
CA CYS A 57 -0.51 -3.32 4.27
C CYS A 57 -0.09 -2.01 4.96
N GLU A 58 0.88 -2.05 5.88
CA GLU A 58 1.38 -0.84 6.56
C GLU A 58 2.02 0.15 5.57
N SER A 59 2.78 -0.35 4.59
CA SER A 59 3.36 0.50 3.54
C SER A 59 2.29 1.11 2.65
N PHE A 60 1.21 0.39 2.35
CA PHE A 60 0.09 0.93 1.59
C PHE A 60 -0.60 2.08 2.35
N ALA A 61 -0.91 1.88 3.64
CA ALA A 61 -1.50 2.91 4.48
C ALA A 61 -0.59 4.14 4.61
N ALA A 62 0.71 3.94 4.84
CA ALA A 62 1.69 5.02 4.92
C ALA A 62 1.78 5.83 3.62
N GLN A 63 1.76 5.17 2.46
CA GLN A 63 1.75 5.85 1.16
C GLN A 63 0.47 6.68 0.95
N MET A 64 -0.69 6.16 1.36
CA MET A 64 -1.96 6.87 1.29
C MET A 64 -1.96 8.11 2.20
N ALA A 65 -1.42 8.00 3.41
CA ALA A 65 -1.27 9.11 4.33
C ALA A 65 -0.31 10.19 3.78
N ALA A 66 0.83 9.77 3.21
CA ALA A 66 1.83 10.68 2.63
C ALA A 66 1.30 11.51 1.44
N LYS A 67 0.24 11.05 0.76
CA LYS A 67 -0.34 11.72 -0.41
C LYS A 67 -1.33 12.84 -0.05
N GLY A 68 -1.35 13.30 1.20
CA GLY A 68 -2.06 14.51 1.62
C GLY A 68 -3.57 14.36 1.60
N GLY A 69 -4.15 13.78 2.65
CA GLY A 69 -5.60 13.67 2.84
C GLY A 69 -6.28 12.54 2.06
N SER A 70 -5.57 11.83 1.19
CA SER A 70 -6.09 10.65 0.48
C SER A 70 -6.57 9.53 1.42
N VAL A 71 -6.07 9.52 2.65
CA VAL A 71 -6.47 8.55 3.69
C VAL A 71 -7.78 8.93 4.40
N MET A 72 -8.21 10.21 4.34
CA MET A 72 -9.32 10.68 5.18
C MET A 72 -10.66 9.98 4.96
N PRO A 73 -11.10 9.69 3.73
CA PRO A 73 -12.35 8.97 3.52
C PRO A 73 -12.37 7.60 4.22
N TYR A 74 -11.21 6.94 4.29
CA TYR A 74 -11.07 5.64 4.94
C TYR A 74 -11.10 5.76 6.46
N LEU A 75 -10.47 6.79 7.04
CA LEU A 75 -10.53 7.06 8.48
C LEU A 75 -11.95 7.40 8.93
N LEU A 76 -12.65 8.28 8.20
CA LEU A 76 -14.04 8.62 8.49
C LEU A 76 -14.97 7.41 8.38
N SER A 77 -14.73 6.54 7.38
CA SER A 77 -15.48 5.28 7.24
C SER A 77 -15.24 4.33 8.41
N ALA A 78 -14.02 4.27 8.95
CA ALA A 78 -13.71 3.45 10.11
C ALA A 78 -14.37 4.02 11.38
N GLU A 79 -14.30 5.34 11.60
CA GLU A 79 -14.98 6.00 12.73
C GLU A 79 -16.50 5.77 12.69
N ALA A 80 -17.12 5.89 11.51
CA ALA A 80 -18.54 5.60 11.32
C ALA A 80 -18.92 4.14 11.62
N ALA A 81 -17.96 3.21 11.49
CA ALA A 81 -18.12 1.80 11.84
C ALA A 81 -17.83 1.51 13.33
N GLY A 82 -17.54 2.55 14.14
CA GLY A 82 -17.32 2.43 15.58
C GLY A 82 -15.86 2.21 15.99
N PHE A 83 -14.90 2.31 15.07
CA PHE A 83 -13.48 2.27 15.42
C PHE A 83 -13.04 3.60 16.05
N GLY A 84 -12.39 3.54 17.21
CA GLY A 84 -11.88 4.73 17.91
C GLY A 84 -10.68 5.34 17.17
N ARG A 85 -10.46 6.65 17.34
CA ARG A 85 -9.30 7.35 16.77
C ARG A 85 -7.96 6.94 17.38
N ASP A 86 -8.00 6.42 18.60
CA ASP A 86 -6.83 6.01 19.38
C ASP A 86 -6.54 4.50 19.26
N SER A 87 -7.21 3.82 18.32
CA SER A 87 -7.02 2.39 18.05
C SER A 87 -5.74 2.11 17.27
#